data_AF-A0A953R9N4-F1
#
_entry.id   AF-A0A953R9N4-F1
#
_cell.length_a   1.000
_cell.length_b   1.000
_cell.length_c   1.000
_cell.angle_alpha   90.00
_cell.angle_beta   90.00
_cell.angle_gamma   90.00
#
_symmetry.space_group_name_H-M   'P 1'
#
loop_
_entity.id
_entity.type
_entity.pdbx_description
1 polymer ?
#
loop_
_entity_poly.entity_id
_entity_poly.type
_entity_poly.pdbx_seq_one_letter_code
_entity_poly.pdbx_strand_id
1 'polypeptide(L)'
;VILTVNGLRVAVIGAMTDTLHSLSTPKLLEEWHTLPLFDTVRKYAAELRDKSDLIVLLAHITGEEETRFLNSAPEIPVIVSGHIHRGLEEAMSREGRVLVRVKGYGEELGRLDLKVDTEKKAPVSWNWKRIPVDSTKIEPSTEVARLVKHWEDEVTARVDQPLAVTKKKFSKPEVKRLIEQALRDETGADFAWMNQGGVRDTLPEGQVLVRHIWDIMPFDNRVLVGTFKGRDLPPMVVGDRKVDPDRDYTLAVSDYTAENQDTAENFRSTGRKFPNDVGLMRDLLLDWFRKKKVLEN
;
A
#
# COMPACT_ATOMS: atom_id res chain seq x y z
N VAL A 1 -9.99 -20.80 8.97
CA VAL A 1 -11.17 -21.59 8.51
C VAL A 1 -10.71 -22.96 8.04
N ILE A 2 -11.55 -24.00 8.07
CA ILE A 2 -11.27 -25.29 7.41
C ILE A 2 -12.27 -25.47 6.28
N LEU A 3 -11.78 -25.70 5.07
CA LEU A 3 -12.57 -25.87 3.85
C LEU A 3 -12.46 -27.31 3.37
N THR A 4 -13.54 -27.87 2.83
CA THR A 4 -13.50 -29.15 2.13
C THR A 4 -13.35 -28.88 0.63
N VAL A 5 -12.20 -29.22 0.06
CA VAL A 5 -11.87 -28.98 -1.36
C VAL A 5 -11.44 -30.30 -1.98
N ASN A 6 -12.18 -30.80 -2.97
CA ASN A 6 -11.89 -32.09 -3.63
C ASN A 6 -11.68 -33.26 -2.65
N GLY A 7 -12.43 -33.26 -1.54
CA GLY A 7 -12.30 -34.28 -0.48
C GLY A 7 -11.16 -34.04 0.52
N LEU A 8 -10.32 -33.01 0.34
CA LEU A 8 -9.29 -32.60 1.30
C LEU A 8 -9.83 -31.56 2.28
N ARG A 9 -9.48 -31.67 3.56
CA ARG A 9 -9.69 -30.63 4.57
C ARG A 9 -8.52 -29.65 4.54
N VAL A 10 -8.72 -28.48 3.97
CA VAL A 10 -7.71 -27.43 3.86
C VAL A 10 -7.93 -26.39 4.96
N ALA A 11 -7.02 -26.31 5.92
CA ALA A 11 -7.01 -25.24 6.90
C ALA A 11 -6.35 -23.99 6.31
N VAL A 12 -7.08 -22.88 6.32
CA VAL A 12 -6.57 -21.56 5.91
C VAL A 12 -6.40 -20.69 7.15
N ILE A 13 -5.16 -20.24 7.38
CA ILE A 13 -4.79 -19.29 8.43
C ILE A 13 -4.59 -17.93 7.77
N GLY A 14 -5.36 -16.93 8.20
CA GLY A 14 -5.17 -15.54 7.81
C GLY A 14 -4.13 -14.86 8.70
N ALA A 15 -3.26 -14.03 8.13
CA ALA A 15 -2.26 -13.31 8.90
C ALA A 15 -1.92 -11.93 8.30
N MET A 16 -1.45 -11.02 9.16
CA MET A 16 -1.07 -9.66 8.81
C MET A 16 0.28 -9.32 9.46
N THR A 17 1.08 -8.49 8.80
CA THR A 17 2.43 -8.08 9.24
C THR A 17 2.48 -7.53 10.66
N ASP A 18 3.57 -7.81 11.39
CA ASP A 18 3.89 -7.20 12.68
C ASP A 18 4.10 -5.67 12.58
N THR A 19 4.33 -5.19 11.36
CA THR A 19 4.63 -3.78 11.07
C THR A 19 3.39 -2.91 10.88
N LEU A 20 2.16 -3.43 11.12
CA LEU A 20 0.91 -2.68 10.95
C LEU A 20 0.91 -1.31 11.65
N HIS A 21 1.51 -1.23 12.83
CA HIS A 21 1.62 0.01 13.60
C HIS A 21 2.34 1.14 12.82
N SER A 22 3.23 0.79 11.89
CA SER A 22 3.98 1.72 11.03
C SER A 22 3.27 2.05 9.71
N LEU A 23 2.16 1.35 9.43
CA LEU A 23 1.36 1.45 8.19
C LEU A 23 -0.03 2.06 8.43
N SER A 24 -0.36 2.31 9.69
CA SER A 24 -1.58 2.98 10.14
C SER A 24 -1.19 4.14 11.03
N THR A 25 -2.15 4.70 11.75
CA THR A 25 -1.85 5.69 12.78
C THR A 25 -2.37 5.25 14.14
N PRO A 26 -1.74 5.67 15.25
CA PRO A 26 -2.20 5.31 16.59
C PRO A 26 -3.69 5.65 16.81
N LYS A 27 -4.14 6.78 16.25
CA LYS A 27 -5.54 7.20 16.30
C LYS A 27 -6.49 6.24 15.61
N LEU A 28 -6.09 5.64 14.48
CA LEU A 28 -6.92 4.69 13.73
C LEU A 28 -6.89 3.28 14.33
N LEU A 29 -5.79 2.92 14.98
CA LEU A 29 -5.66 1.62 15.62
C LEU A 29 -6.38 1.55 16.97
N GLU A 30 -6.49 2.66 17.70
CA GLU A 30 -7.08 2.70 19.04
C GLU A 30 -6.51 1.57 19.95
N GLU A 31 -7.33 0.59 20.33
CA GLU A 31 -6.93 -0.57 21.14
C GLU A 31 -6.41 -1.76 20.32
N TRP A 32 -6.62 -1.74 19.00
CA TRP A 32 -6.24 -2.83 18.10
C TRP A 32 -4.74 -2.87 17.89
N HIS A 33 -4.18 -4.06 18.06
CA HIS A 33 -2.77 -4.31 17.85
C HIS A 33 -2.57 -5.71 17.25
N THR A 34 -1.45 -5.90 16.56
CA THR A 34 -1.04 -7.21 16.07
C THR A 34 -0.44 -8.00 17.21
N LEU A 35 -0.83 -9.27 17.32
CA LEU A 35 -0.09 -10.25 18.10
C LEU A 35 1.20 -10.62 17.35
N PRO A 36 2.25 -11.13 18.02
CA PRO A 36 3.46 -11.59 17.36
C PRO A 36 3.13 -12.58 16.23
N LEU A 37 3.29 -12.14 14.99
CA LEU A 37 2.81 -12.80 13.79
C LEU A 37 3.29 -14.25 13.71
N PHE A 38 4.59 -14.44 13.83
CA PHE A 38 5.23 -15.74 13.63
C PHE A 38 4.75 -16.77 14.66
N ASP A 39 4.76 -16.42 15.95
CA ASP A 39 4.39 -17.33 17.03
C ASP A 39 2.88 -17.63 17.02
N THR A 40 2.07 -16.61 16.72
CA THR A 40 0.61 -16.73 16.65
C THR A 40 0.19 -17.68 15.52
N VAL A 41 0.76 -17.51 14.32
CA VAL A 41 0.46 -18.38 13.19
C VAL A 41 0.90 -19.82 13.46
N ARG A 42 2.09 -20.03 14.04
CA ARG A 42 2.58 -21.38 14.38
C ARG A 42 1.71 -22.07 15.44
N LYS A 43 1.25 -21.33 16.46
CA LYS A 43 0.29 -21.84 17.44
C LYS A 43 -0.97 -22.37 16.75
N TYR A 44 -1.60 -21.58 15.88
CA TYR A 44 -2.81 -22.01 15.18
C TYR A 44 -2.55 -23.14 14.18
N ALA A 45 -1.38 -23.15 13.51
CA ALA A 45 -0.99 -24.27 12.66
C ALA A 45 -0.90 -25.58 13.45
N ALA A 46 -0.36 -25.55 14.67
CA ALA A 46 -0.33 -26.71 15.55
C ALA A 46 -1.75 -27.18 15.95
N GLU A 47 -2.64 -26.26 16.32
CA GLU A 47 -4.04 -26.58 16.68
C GLU A 47 -4.87 -27.15 15.53
N LEU A 48 -4.51 -26.78 14.29
CA LEU A 48 -5.19 -27.19 13.06
C LEU A 48 -4.59 -28.44 12.43
N ARG A 49 -3.39 -28.86 12.86
CA ARG A 49 -2.65 -29.97 12.25
C ARG A 49 -3.48 -31.24 12.18
N ASP A 50 -4.08 -31.68 13.28
CA ASP A 50 -4.84 -32.93 13.32
C ASP A 50 -6.26 -32.82 12.75
N LYS A 51 -6.72 -31.59 12.48
CA LYS A 51 -8.05 -31.29 11.96
C LYS A 51 -8.06 -31.10 10.44
N SER A 52 -6.88 -31.11 9.82
CA SER A 52 -6.70 -30.80 8.40
C SER A 52 -5.71 -31.75 7.72
N ASP A 53 -5.82 -31.82 6.39
CA ASP A 53 -4.94 -32.59 5.52
C ASP A 53 -3.88 -31.69 4.85
N LEU A 54 -4.10 -30.36 4.86
CA LEU A 54 -3.17 -29.34 4.38
C LEU A 54 -3.41 -28.02 5.13
N ILE A 55 -2.34 -27.33 5.48
CA ILE A 55 -2.39 -25.95 6.00
C ILE A 55 -1.91 -24.98 4.92
N VAL A 56 -2.68 -23.91 4.71
CA VAL A 56 -2.35 -22.78 3.84
C VAL A 56 -2.29 -21.52 4.69
N LEU A 57 -1.15 -20.84 4.68
CA LEU A 57 -1.03 -19.49 5.21
C LEU A 57 -1.40 -18.49 4.12
N LEU A 58 -2.50 -17.76 4.31
CA LEU A 58 -2.89 -16.62 3.49
C LEU A 58 -2.52 -15.35 4.24
N ALA A 59 -1.44 -14.69 3.83
CA ALA A 59 -0.79 -13.65 4.63
C ALA A 59 -0.59 -12.34 3.88
N HIS A 60 -0.85 -11.23 4.56
CA HIS A 60 -0.51 -9.89 4.10
C HIS A 60 0.73 -9.40 4.87
N ILE A 61 1.92 -9.82 4.42
CA ILE A 61 3.18 -9.75 5.17
C ILE A 61 4.33 -9.27 4.30
N THR A 62 5.38 -8.75 4.93
CA THR A 62 6.62 -8.29 4.29
C THR A 62 7.43 -9.45 3.68
N GLY A 63 8.34 -9.13 2.75
CA GLY A 63 9.24 -10.12 2.16
C GLY A 63 10.21 -10.79 3.17
N GLU A 64 10.52 -10.10 4.27
CA GLU A 64 11.30 -10.67 5.38
C GLU A 64 10.47 -11.71 6.15
N GLU A 65 9.23 -11.37 6.49
CA GLU A 65 8.30 -12.30 7.16
C GLU A 65 7.99 -13.52 6.25
N GLU A 66 7.81 -13.32 4.95
CA GLU A 66 7.69 -14.39 3.94
C GLU A 66 8.86 -15.39 4.05
N THR A 67 10.08 -14.86 4.03
CA THR A 67 11.31 -15.64 4.10
C THR A 67 11.42 -16.37 5.44
N ARG A 68 11.04 -15.72 6.54
CA ARG A 68 11.04 -16.32 7.89
C ARG A 68 10.06 -17.51 7.97
N PHE A 69 8.84 -17.37 7.46
CA PHE A 69 7.89 -18.50 7.41
C PHE A 69 8.40 -19.64 6.54
N LEU A 70 8.84 -19.34 5.32
CA LEU A 70 9.36 -20.35 4.40
C LEU A 70 10.58 -21.09 4.96
N ASN A 71 11.40 -20.44 5.78
CA ASN A 71 12.58 -21.06 6.38
C ASN A 71 12.28 -21.81 7.67
N SER A 72 11.44 -21.27 8.55
CA SER A 72 11.41 -21.66 9.96
C SER A 72 10.06 -22.16 10.48
N ALA A 73 9.03 -22.26 9.64
CA ALA A 73 7.73 -22.85 9.99
C ALA A 73 7.44 -24.13 9.16
N PRO A 74 8.08 -25.27 9.45
CA PRO A 74 7.89 -26.52 8.69
C PRO A 74 6.45 -27.06 8.74
N GLU A 75 5.67 -26.67 9.73
CA GLU A 75 4.25 -27.01 9.87
C GLU A 75 3.32 -26.24 8.90
N ILE A 76 3.86 -25.30 8.13
CA ILE A 76 3.11 -24.50 7.15
C ILE A 76 3.63 -24.83 5.75
N PRO A 77 2.98 -25.75 5.02
CA PRO A 77 3.49 -26.24 3.76
C PRO A 77 3.23 -25.32 2.56
N VAL A 78 2.21 -24.46 2.63
CA VAL A 78 1.83 -23.56 1.53
C VAL A 78 1.65 -22.14 2.06
N ILE A 79 2.32 -21.17 1.44
CA ILE A 79 2.25 -19.76 1.78
C ILE A 79 1.78 -18.97 0.54
N VAL A 80 0.68 -18.25 0.68
CA VAL A 80 0.17 -17.31 -0.32
C VAL A 80 0.25 -15.92 0.30
N SER A 81 1.09 -15.06 -0.27
CA SER A 81 1.43 -13.76 0.34
C SER A 81 1.02 -12.55 -0.51
N GLY A 82 0.87 -11.40 0.15
CA GLY A 82 0.55 -10.09 -0.44
C GLY A 82 1.47 -8.97 0.04
N HIS A 83 0.94 -7.76 0.27
CA HIS A 83 1.62 -6.59 0.82
C HIS A 83 2.63 -5.86 -0.09
N ILE A 84 3.69 -6.51 -0.54
CA ILE A 84 4.80 -5.80 -1.24
C ILE A 84 4.60 -5.68 -2.77
N HIS A 85 3.44 -6.10 -3.29
CA HIS A 85 2.94 -5.87 -4.65
C HIS A 85 3.86 -6.35 -5.82
N ARG A 86 4.84 -7.21 -5.55
CA ARG A 86 5.76 -7.74 -6.56
C ARG A 86 5.51 -9.23 -6.87
N GLY A 87 4.98 -9.57 -8.04
CA GLY A 87 4.79 -10.98 -8.40
C GLY A 87 6.10 -11.78 -8.38
N LEU A 88 6.04 -13.02 -7.91
CA LEU A 88 7.14 -13.98 -7.98
C LEU A 88 7.12 -14.68 -9.35
N GLU A 89 8.19 -14.51 -10.13
CA GLU A 89 8.33 -15.15 -11.45
C GLU A 89 8.19 -16.67 -11.34
N GLU A 90 8.92 -17.27 -10.40
CA GLU A 90 8.80 -18.66 -10.01
C GLU A 90 8.39 -18.76 -8.53
N ALA A 91 7.74 -19.86 -8.15
CA ALA A 91 7.42 -20.09 -6.75
C ALA A 91 8.70 -20.28 -5.94
N MET A 92 8.81 -19.61 -4.79
CA MET A 92 9.89 -19.90 -3.85
C MET A 92 9.58 -21.22 -3.15
N SER A 93 10.59 -22.04 -2.89
CA SER A 93 10.39 -23.31 -2.22
C SER A 93 11.53 -23.69 -1.30
N ARG A 94 11.20 -24.45 -0.26
CA ARG A 94 12.17 -24.99 0.69
C ARG A 94 11.63 -26.26 1.34
N GLU A 95 12.36 -27.36 1.23
CA GLU A 95 12.05 -28.63 1.92
C GLU A 95 10.60 -29.10 1.67
N GLY A 96 10.14 -29.06 0.42
CA GLY A 96 8.78 -29.47 0.04
C GLY A 96 7.68 -28.45 0.35
N ARG A 97 8.04 -27.26 0.85
CA ARG A 97 7.13 -26.13 1.07
C ARG A 97 7.19 -25.15 -0.09
N VAL A 98 6.10 -24.43 -0.32
CA VAL A 98 5.97 -23.50 -1.45
C VAL A 98 5.40 -22.16 -1.01
N LEU A 99 5.97 -21.08 -1.54
CA LEU A 99 5.52 -19.71 -1.36
C LEU A 99 5.24 -19.07 -2.73
N VAL A 100 4.06 -18.48 -2.87
CA VAL A 100 3.62 -17.79 -4.08
C VAL A 100 3.08 -16.39 -3.78
N ARG A 101 3.24 -15.48 -4.75
CA ARG A 101 2.73 -14.11 -4.71
C ARG A 101 2.59 -13.56 -6.14
N VAL A 102 1.57 -12.72 -6.34
CA VAL A 102 1.32 -11.99 -7.58
C VAL A 102 1.53 -10.47 -7.39
N LYS A 103 1.48 -9.71 -8.48
CA LYS A 103 1.42 -8.25 -8.42
C LYS A 103 0.12 -7.75 -7.79
N GLY A 104 0.14 -6.51 -7.32
CA GLY A 104 -1.06 -5.80 -6.84
C GLY A 104 -1.98 -5.35 -7.98
N TYR A 105 -3.03 -4.60 -7.62
CA TYR A 105 -3.94 -3.91 -8.54
C TYR A 105 -4.74 -4.81 -9.50
N GLY A 106 -4.81 -6.10 -9.24
CA GLY A 106 -5.51 -7.05 -10.12
C GLY A 106 -4.80 -7.28 -11.46
N GLU A 107 -3.52 -6.90 -11.60
CA GLU A 107 -2.74 -7.11 -12.83
C GLU A 107 -2.53 -8.60 -13.16
N GLU A 108 -2.55 -9.45 -12.14
CA GLU A 108 -2.23 -10.87 -12.25
C GLU A 108 -3.15 -11.72 -11.38
N LEU A 109 -3.62 -12.85 -11.94
CA LEU A 109 -4.26 -13.93 -11.20
C LEU A 109 -3.26 -15.07 -10.97
N GLY A 110 -3.09 -15.47 -9.72
CA GLY A 110 -2.23 -16.58 -9.35
C GLY A 110 -2.94 -17.93 -9.45
N ARG A 111 -2.31 -18.90 -10.12
CA ARG A 111 -2.76 -20.30 -10.13
C ARG A 111 -1.67 -21.23 -9.62
N LEU A 112 -1.90 -21.80 -8.44
CA LEU A 112 -1.04 -22.82 -7.82
C LEU A 112 -1.79 -24.16 -7.83
N ASP A 113 -1.40 -25.07 -8.72
CA ASP A 113 -1.90 -26.44 -8.74
C ASP A 113 -1.03 -27.30 -7.81
N LEU A 114 -1.63 -28.04 -6.88
CA LEU A 114 -0.92 -28.88 -5.90
C LEU A 114 -1.30 -30.35 -6.03
N LYS A 115 -0.33 -31.25 -5.87
CA LYS A 115 -0.57 -32.65 -5.47
C LYS A 115 -0.16 -32.80 -4.01
N VAL A 116 -1.08 -33.29 -3.19
CA VAL A 116 -0.91 -33.35 -1.72
C VAL A 116 -0.83 -34.81 -1.28
N ASP A 117 0.14 -35.09 -0.41
CA ASP A 117 0.22 -36.34 0.36
C ASP A 117 -0.47 -36.07 1.72
N THR A 118 -1.59 -36.74 1.95
CA THR A 118 -2.43 -36.53 3.14
C THR A 118 -1.85 -37.14 4.41
N GLU A 119 -0.95 -38.12 4.28
CA GLU A 119 -0.24 -38.69 5.43
C GLU A 119 0.86 -37.71 5.90
N LYS A 120 1.60 -37.13 4.95
CA LYS A 120 2.62 -36.12 5.23
C LYS A 120 2.04 -34.72 5.48
N LYS A 121 0.78 -34.51 5.10
CA LYS A 121 0.06 -33.23 5.16
C LYS A 121 0.79 -32.11 4.42
N ALA A 122 1.40 -32.44 3.28
CA ALA A 122 2.27 -31.55 2.51
C ALA A 122 2.17 -31.78 0.99
N PRO A 123 2.49 -30.77 0.16
CA PRO A 123 2.67 -30.95 -1.28
C PRO A 123 3.81 -31.92 -1.61
N VAL A 124 3.58 -32.80 -2.59
CA VAL A 124 4.64 -33.62 -3.23
C VAL A 124 5.09 -33.05 -4.56
N SER A 125 4.25 -32.22 -5.19
CA SER A 125 4.58 -31.47 -6.40
C SER A 125 3.63 -30.29 -6.55
N TRP A 126 4.09 -29.24 -7.22
CA TRP A 126 3.25 -28.08 -7.56
C TRP A 126 3.56 -27.55 -8.95
N ASN A 127 2.59 -26.83 -9.52
CA ASN A 127 2.74 -26.03 -10.72
C ASN A 127 2.22 -24.61 -10.43
N TRP A 128 3.06 -23.60 -10.63
CA TRP A 128 2.74 -22.20 -10.39
C TRP A 128 2.65 -21.43 -11.70
N LYS A 129 1.58 -20.64 -11.86
CA LYS A 129 1.40 -19.74 -13.00
C LYS A 129 0.89 -18.38 -12.52
N ARG A 130 1.46 -17.32 -13.09
CA ARG A 130 0.91 -15.98 -13.04
C ARG A 130 0.19 -15.72 -14.35
N ILE A 131 -1.10 -15.43 -14.27
CA ILE A 131 -1.98 -15.21 -15.42
C ILE A 131 -2.21 -13.70 -15.51
N PRO A 132 -1.67 -13.00 -16.52
CA PRO A 132 -1.94 -11.58 -16.69
C PRO A 132 -3.43 -11.31 -16.90
N VAL A 133 -3.96 -10.31 -16.21
CA VAL A 133 -5.32 -9.82 -16.43
C VAL A 133 -5.23 -8.67 -17.43
N ASP A 134 -5.58 -8.96 -18.68
CA ASP A 134 -5.47 -8.02 -19.81
C ASP A 134 -6.86 -7.76 -20.39
N SER A 135 -7.42 -6.58 -20.07
CA SER A 135 -8.75 -6.18 -20.54
C SER A 135 -8.82 -5.96 -22.06
N THR A 136 -7.69 -5.93 -22.76
CA THR A 136 -7.68 -5.89 -24.24
C THR A 136 -7.88 -7.27 -24.87
N LYS A 137 -7.73 -8.34 -24.07
CA LYS A 137 -7.82 -9.74 -24.51
C LYS A 137 -8.90 -10.55 -23.80
N ILE A 138 -9.35 -10.09 -22.64
CA ILE A 138 -10.30 -10.80 -21.79
C ILE A 138 -11.54 -9.93 -21.63
N GLU A 139 -12.65 -10.40 -22.19
CA GLU A 139 -13.94 -9.75 -22.03
C GLU A 139 -14.39 -9.78 -20.56
N PRO A 140 -14.92 -8.66 -20.02
CA PRO A 140 -15.41 -8.64 -18.66
C PRO A 140 -16.68 -9.49 -18.53
N SER A 141 -16.84 -10.16 -17.39
CA SER A 141 -18.12 -10.80 -17.04
C SER A 141 -19.23 -9.75 -17.08
N THR A 142 -20.32 -10.03 -17.79
CA THR A 142 -21.47 -9.12 -17.91
C THR A 142 -22.06 -8.74 -16.55
N GLU A 143 -22.07 -9.67 -15.60
CA GLU A 143 -22.57 -9.43 -14.25
C GLU A 143 -21.67 -8.44 -13.50
N VAL A 144 -20.36 -8.67 -13.53
CA VAL A 144 -19.38 -7.79 -12.87
C VAL A 144 -19.34 -6.42 -13.54
N ALA A 145 -19.38 -6.36 -14.87
CA ALA A 145 -19.42 -5.10 -15.62
C ALA A 145 -20.65 -4.26 -15.26
N ARG A 146 -21.81 -4.89 -15.02
CA ARG A 146 -23.02 -4.20 -14.57
C ARG A 146 -22.85 -3.61 -13.16
N LEU A 147 -22.23 -4.36 -12.24
CA LEU A 147 -21.94 -3.89 -10.89
C LEU A 147 -20.96 -2.71 -10.89
N VAL A 148 -19.89 -2.80 -11.69
CA VAL A 148 -18.94 -1.69 -11.86
C VAL A 148 -19.63 -0.47 -12.43
N LYS A 149 -20.42 -0.63 -13.51
CA LYS A 149 -21.14 0.49 -14.13
C LYS A 149 -22.08 1.18 -13.15
N HIS A 150 -22.79 0.42 -12.31
CA HIS A 150 -23.67 1.02 -11.30
C HIS A 150 -22.92 1.99 -10.39
N TRP A 151 -21.76 1.57 -9.85
CA TRP A 151 -20.96 2.43 -8.97
C TRP A 151 -20.27 3.58 -9.72
N GLU A 152 -19.83 3.37 -10.97
CA GLU A 152 -19.32 4.44 -11.83
C GLU A 152 -20.37 5.53 -12.07
N ASP A 153 -21.62 5.15 -12.39
CA ASP A 153 -22.71 6.08 -12.65
C ASP A 153 -23.01 6.98 -11.42
N GLU A 154 -22.90 6.44 -10.19
CA GLU A 154 -23.12 7.18 -8.93
C GLU A 154 -22.08 8.28 -8.69
N VAL A 155 -20.84 8.09 -9.15
CA VAL A 155 -19.72 9.00 -8.84
C VAL A 155 -19.29 9.86 -10.02
N THR A 156 -19.58 9.46 -11.26
CA THR A 156 -19.10 10.11 -12.50
C THR A 156 -19.35 11.61 -12.50
N ALA A 157 -20.54 12.08 -12.12
CA ALA A 157 -20.86 13.50 -12.10
C ALA A 157 -19.98 14.34 -11.15
N ARG A 158 -19.37 13.70 -10.14
CA ARG A 158 -18.48 14.32 -9.15
C ARG A 158 -17.02 14.23 -9.58
N VAL A 159 -16.62 13.07 -10.10
CA VAL A 159 -15.20 12.79 -10.37
C VAL A 159 -14.76 13.12 -11.80
N ASP A 160 -15.69 13.32 -12.73
CA ASP A 160 -15.37 13.65 -14.14
C ASP A 160 -15.38 15.14 -14.44
N GLN A 161 -15.29 15.94 -13.39
CA GLN A 161 -15.20 17.39 -13.52
C GLN A 161 -13.78 17.78 -13.97
N PRO A 162 -13.63 18.59 -15.03
CA PRO A 162 -12.33 19.11 -15.45
C PRO A 162 -11.70 20.02 -14.39
N LEU A 163 -10.39 19.87 -14.17
CA LEU A 163 -9.62 20.68 -13.22
C LEU A 163 -8.55 21.53 -13.91
N ALA A 164 -7.73 20.89 -14.74
CA ALA A 164 -6.54 21.49 -15.35
C ALA A 164 -6.15 20.74 -16.63
N VAL A 165 -5.10 21.22 -17.29
CA VAL A 165 -4.44 20.54 -18.41
C VAL A 165 -2.96 20.38 -18.12
N THR A 166 -2.43 19.18 -18.32
CA THR A 166 -0.99 18.88 -18.23
C THR A 166 -0.39 18.75 -19.63
N LYS A 167 0.83 19.25 -19.84
CA LYS A 167 1.54 19.14 -21.14
C LYS A 167 2.36 17.86 -21.30
N LYS A 168 2.39 17.01 -20.27
CA LYS A 168 3.06 15.70 -20.27
C LYS A 168 2.43 14.79 -19.22
N LYS A 169 2.76 13.49 -19.30
CA LYS A 169 2.52 12.54 -18.22
C LYS A 169 3.54 12.75 -17.09
N PHE A 170 3.08 12.72 -15.84
CA PHE A 170 3.93 12.78 -14.65
C PHE A 170 4.02 11.41 -13.97
N SER A 171 5.24 10.91 -13.79
CA SER A 171 5.53 9.72 -12.99
C SER A 171 5.20 9.92 -11.51
N LYS A 172 5.06 8.85 -10.72
CA LYS A 172 4.77 8.96 -9.28
C LYS A 172 5.77 9.86 -8.51
N PRO A 173 7.09 9.84 -8.77
CA PRO A 173 8.02 10.77 -8.13
C PRO A 173 7.83 12.23 -8.58
N GLU A 174 7.41 12.47 -9.83
CA GLU A 174 7.07 13.81 -10.30
C GLU A 174 5.77 14.30 -9.67
N VAL A 175 4.74 13.46 -9.57
CA VAL A 175 3.48 13.74 -8.88
C VAL A 175 3.73 14.08 -7.41
N LYS A 176 4.62 13.35 -6.72
CA LYS A 176 5.05 13.69 -5.36
C LYS A 176 5.56 15.13 -5.27
N ARG A 177 6.43 15.55 -6.19
CA ARG A 177 6.97 16.92 -6.22
C ARG A 177 5.89 17.97 -6.51
N LEU A 178 4.91 17.64 -7.36
CA LEU A 178 3.74 18.49 -7.59
C LEU A 178 2.90 18.64 -6.34
N ILE A 179 2.63 17.54 -5.62
CA ILE A 179 1.89 17.59 -4.35
C ILE A 179 2.64 18.45 -3.35
N GLU A 180 3.95 18.26 -3.17
CA GLU A 180 4.74 19.09 -2.26
C GLU A 180 4.74 20.57 -2.67
N GLN A 181 4.74 20.88 -3.97
CA GLN A 181 4.57 22.26 -4.44
C GLN A 181 3.19 22.80 -4.11
N ALA A 182 2.13 22.02 -4.36
CA ALA A 182 0.76 22.40 -4.05
C ALA A 182 0.57 22.69 -2.56
N LEU A 183 1.11 21.82 -1.70
CA LEU A 183 1.08 22.03 -0.26
C LEU A 183 1.79 23.32 0.15
N ARG A 184 2.97 23.64 -0.42
CA ARG A 184 3.63 24.93 -0.15
C ARG A 184 2.80 26.11 -0.61
N ASP A 185 2.25 26.05 -1.81
CA ASP A 185 1.44 27.14 -2.39
C ASP A 185 0.16 27.40 -1.58
N GLU A 186 -0.53 26.34 -1.14
CA GLU A 186 -1.80 26.44 -0.41
C GLU A 186 -1.64 26.77 1.07
N THR A 187 -0.53 26.31 1.70
CA THR A 187 -0.29 26.56 3.14
C THR A 187 0.59 27.77 3.41
N GLY A 188 1.35 28.24 2.41
CA GLY A 188 2.41 29.24 2.59
C GLY A 188 3.66 28.71 3.29
N ALA A 189 3.77 27.39 3.51
CA ALA A 189 4.90 26.81 4.21
C ALA A 189 6.22 26.90 3.42
N ASP A 190 7.34 27.11 4.12
CA ASP A 190 8.68 27.14 3.52
C ASP A 190 9.05 25.79 2.88
N PHE A 191 8.64 24.71 3.54
CA PHE A 191 8.85 23.34 3.09
C PHE A 191 7.54 22.55 3.11
N ALA A 192 7.43 21.57 2.21
CA ALA A 192 6.43 20.53 2.31
C ALA A 192 7.06 19.19 1.93
N TRP A 193 6.61 18.12 2.57
CA TRP A 193 7.13 16.78 2.31
C TRP A 193 6.08 15.71 2.58
N MET A 194 6.05 14.67 1.75
CA MET A 194 5.29 13.44 2.00
C MET A 194 6.13 12.21 1.64
N ASN A 195 5.76 11.03 2.13
CA ASN A 195 6.38 9.77 1.72
C ASN A 195 5.93 9.36 0.31
N GLN A 196 6.79 8.62 -0.40
CA GLN A 196 6.48 8.16 -1.77
C GLN A 196 5.32 7.16 -1.81
N GLY A 197 5.12 6.37 -0.74
CA GLY A 197 4.03 5.40 -0.61
C GLY A 197 2.64 6.03 -0.61
N GLY A 198 2.54 7.31 -0.23
CA GLY A 198 1.29 8.08 -0.27
C GLY A 198 0.79 8.38 -1.69
N VAL A 199 1.67 8.35 -2.69
CA VAL A 199 1.32 8.66 -4.10
C VAL A 199 0.86 7.39 -4.82
N ARG A 200 -0.43 7.30 -5.11
CA ARG A 200 -1.06 6.05 -5.55
C ARG A 200 -1.18 5.88 -7.06
N ASP A 201 -1.13 6.97 -7.82
CA ASP A 201 -1.13 6.94 -9.28
C ASP A 201 -0.19 8.00 -9.91
N THR A 202 -0.04 7.91 -11.22
CA THR A 202 0.54 8.91 -12.11
C THR A 202 -0.48 9.98 -12.49
N LEU A 203 -0.03 11.09 -13.05
CA LEU A 203 -0.93 12.09 -13.63
C LEU A 203 -0.81 12.01 -15.16
N PRO A 204 -1.92 11.88 -15.91
CA PRO A 204 -1.86 11.75 -17.36
C PRO A 204 -1.45 13.08 -18.03
N GLU A 205 -1.10 13.00 -19.31
CA GLU A 205 -1.03 14.16 -20.21
C GLU A 205 -2.44 14.56 -20.65
N GLY A 206 -2.68 15.86 -20.86
CA GLY A 206 -3.95 16.40 -21.33
C GLY A 206 -4.90 16.75 -20.18
N GLN A 207 -6.19 16.46 -20.36
CA GLN A 207 -7.22 16.88 -19.41
C GLN A 207 -7.08 16.15 -18.08
N VAL A 208 -6.90 16.93 -17.00
CA VAL A 208 -6.93 16.45 -15.62
C VAL A 208 -8.34 16.61 -15.07
N LEU A 209 -8.88 15.51 -14.54
CA LEU A 209 -10.18 15.44 -13.89
C LEU A 209 -10.03 15.32 -12.38
N VAL A 210 -11.12 15.57 -11.65
CA VAL A 210 -11.21 15.30 -10.21
C VAL A 210 -10.81 13.86 -9.88
N ARG A 211 -11.23 12.87 -10.68
CA ARG A 211 -10.89 11.44 -10.50
C ARG A 211 -9.40 11.21 -10.36
N HIS A 212 -8.57 11.88 -11.15
CA HIS A 212 -7.12 11.68 -11.06
C HIS A 212 -6.57 12.10 -9.69
N ILE A 213 -7.15 13.11 -9.05
CA ILE A 213 -6.74 13.52 -7.70
C ILE A 213 -7.19 12.49 -6.66
N TRP A 214 -8.36 11.87 -6.84
CA TRP A 214 -8.81 10.74 -6.02
C TRP A 214 -7.92 9.50 -6.21
N ASP A 215 -7.56 9.18 -7.44
CA ASP A 215 -6.69 8.04 -7.78
C ASP A 215 -5.27 8.23 -7.21
N ILE A 216 -4.75 9.46 -7.24
CA ILE A 216 -3.43 9.80 -6.71
C ILE A 216 -3.42 9.83 -5.17
N MET A 217 -4.42 10.45 -4.55
CA MET A 217 -4.56 10.62 -3.09
C MET A 217 -5.90 10.06 -2.57
N PRO A 218 -6.05 8.72 -2.52
CA PRO A 218 -7.28 8.07 -2.08
C PRO A 218 -7.45 8.07 -0.56
N PHE A 219 -6.47 8.57 0.19
CA PHE A 219 -6.51 8.65 1.65
C PHE A 219 -7.09 9.99 2.10
N ASP A 220 -7.84 9.98 3.19
CA ASP A 220 -8.35 11.20 3.82
C ASP A 220 -7.30 11.85 4.74
N ASN A 221 -6.04 11.85 4.30
CA ASN A 221 -4.95 12.47 5.03
C ASN A 221 -5.18 13.98 5.16
N ARG A 222 -4.91 14.50 6.35
CA ARG A 222 -4.93 15.94 6.63
C ARG A 222 -3.54 16.52 6.53
N VAL A 223 -3.45 17.80 6.17
CA VAL A 223 -2.19 18.54 6.08
C VAL A 223 -1.94 19.24 7.41
N LEU A 224 -0.81 18.92 8.04
CA LEU A 224 -0.38 19.51 9.30
C LEU A 224 0.89 20.36 9.07
N VAL A 225 0.98 21.50 9.77
CA VAL A 225 2.13 22.42 9.69
C VAL A 225 2.77 22.61 11.06
N GLY A 226 4.11 22.56 11.09
CA GLY A 226 4.94 22.83 12.26
C GLY A 226 6.05 23.83 11.93
N THR A 227 6.61 24.46 12.96
CA THR A 227 7.72 25.43 12.84
C THR A 227 8.96 24.89 13.53
N PHE A 228 10.10 24.94 12.84
CA PHE A 228 11.37 24.36 13.30
C PHE A 228 12.53 25.29 12.94
N LYS A 229 13.59 25.26 13.74
CA LYS A 229 14.86 25.85 13.33
C LYS A 229 15.41 25.09 12.11
N GLY A 230 16.15 25.79 11.25
CA GLY A 230 16.75 25.17 10.07
C GLY A 230 17.58 23.93 10.38
N ARG A 231 18.29 23.93 11.52
CA ARG A 231 19.07 22.77 12.01
C ARG A 231 18.22 21.55 12.42
N ASP A 232 16.93 21.75 12.70
CA ASP A 232 16.01 20.72 13.17
C ASP A 232 15.13 20.15 12.04
N LEU A 233 15.24 20.69 10.82
CA LEU A 233 14.54 20.16 9.65
C LEU A 233 15.09 18.77 9.28
N PRO A 234 14.24 17.80 8.91
CA PRO A 234 14.71 16.49 8.49
C PRO A 234 15.62 16.58 7.25
N PRO A 235 16.75 15.85 7.16
CA PRO A 235 17.67 15.93 6.03
C PRO A 235 17.00 15.67 4.67
N MET A 236 16.04 14.73 4.61
CA MET A 236 15.28 14.43 3.39
C MET A 236 14.29 15.52 2.97
N VAL A 237 13.89 16.39 3.91
CA VAL A 237 13.09 17.57 3.62
C VAL A 237 14.01 18.64 3.04
N VAL A 238 15.18 18.87 3.64
CA VAL A 238 16.12 19.90 3.18
C VAL A 238 16.68 19.55 1.79
N GLY A 239 17.13 18.31 1.62
CA GLY A 239 17.87 17.89 0.43
C GLY A 239 19.15 18.70 0.27
N ASP A 240 19.43 19.16 -0.95
CA ASP A 240 20.63 19.96 -1.26
C ASP A 240 20.45 21.48 -1.03
N ARG A 241 19.30 21.90 -0.47
CA ARG A 241 19.00 23.32 -0.26
C ARG A 241 19.85 23.90 0.87
N LYS A 242 20.38 25.12 0.66
CA LYS A 242 21.03 25.88 1.73
C LYS A 242 19.97 26.45 2.67
N VAL A 243 20.09 26.13 3.95
CA VAL A 243 19.16 26.54 5.02
C VAL A 243 19.97 27.21 6.12
N ASP A 244 19.50 28.36 6.60
CA ASP A 244 20.08 29.02 7.76
C ASP A 244 19.73 28.21 9.01
N PRO A 245 20.70 27.70 9.78
CA PRO A 245 20.43 26.82 10.92
C PRO A 245 19.64 27.51 12.05
N ASP A 246 19.70 28.84 12.15
CA ASP A 246 19.12 29.63 13.23
C ASP A 246 17.78 30.29 12.87
N ARG A 247 17.43 30.33 11.58
CA ARG A 247 16.12 30.80 11.11
C ARG A 247 15.03 29.77 11.37
N ASP A 248 13.83 30.27 11.69
CA ASP A 248 12.62 29.46 11.76
C ASP A 248 12.02 29.22 10.37
N TYR A 249 11.65 27.98 10.12
CA TYR A 249 11.01 27.52 8.90
C TYR A 249 9.74 26.74 9.23
N THR A 250 8.75 26.86 8.37
CA THR A 250 7.51 26.09 8.41
C THR A 250 7.60 24.86 7.51
N LEU A 251 7.08 23.73 7.99
CA LEU A 251 7.06 22.45 7.27
C LEU A 251 5.63 21.87 7.28
N ALA A 252 5.07 21.69 6.08
CA ALA A 252 3.80 21.02 5.84
C ALA A 252 3.97 19.53 5.52
N VAL A 253 3.20 18.66 6.17
CA VAL A 253 3.25 17.20 6.01
C VAL A 253 1.85 16.60 6.09
N SER A 254 1.66 15.34 5.72
CA SER A 254 0.44 14.62 6.10
C SER A 254 0.42 14.28 7.58
N ASP A 255 -0.77 14.17 8.16
CA ASP A 255 -1.01 13.55 9.47
C ASP A 255 -0.34 12.18 9.60
N TYR A 256 -0.45 11.33 8.57
CA TYR A 256 0.24 10.05 8.50
C TYR A 256 1.76 10.18 8.70
N THR A 257 2.39 11.15 8.02
CA THR A 257 3.83 11.40 8.17
C THR A 257 4.16 11.92 9.57
N ALA A 258 3.31 12.80 10.11
CA ALA A 258 3.49 13.38 11.44
C ALA A 258 3.35 12.34 12.56
N GLU A 259 2.53 11.30 12.38
CA GLU A 259 2.34 10.23 13.36
C GLU A 259 3.34 9.08 13.22
N ASN A 260 3.91 8.89 12.03
CA ASN A 260 4.85 7.80 11.71
C ASN A 260 6.28 8.30 11.41
N GLN A 261 6.76 9.32 12.13
CA GLN A 261 8.01 10.01 11.77
C GLN A 261 9.26 9.12 11.83
N ASP A 262 9.26 8.08 12.66
CA ASP A 262 10.38 7.17 12.88
C ASP A 262 10.56 6.09 11.81
N THR A 263 9.55 5.88 10.97
CA THR A 263 9.58 4.79 9.99
C THR A 263 10.61 5.04 8.88
N ALA A 264 11.06 3.96 8.25
CA ALA A 264 12.08 4.01 7.19
C ALA A 264 11.65 4.83 5.96
N GLU A 265 10.35 4.95 5.74
CA GLU A 265 9.75 5.72 4.65
C GLU A 265 9.58 7.21 4.97
N ASN A 266 9.67 7.59 6.25
CA ASN A 266 9.50 8.96 6.77
C ASN A 266 10.84 9.50 7.33
N PHE A 267 10.81 10.32 8.38
CA PHE A 267 11.95 11.11 8.85
C PHE A 267 13.03 10.31 9.59
N ARG A 268 12.78 9.04 9.94
CA ARG A 268 13.69 8.19 10.74
C ARG A 268 14.13 8.87 12.04
N SER A 269 13.25 9.69 12.60
CA SER A 269 13.46 10.45 13.82
C SER A 269 12.10 10.84 14.41
N THR A 270 12.05 11.15 15.71
CA THR A 270 10.80 11.47 16.42
C THR A 270 10.80 12.89 16.97
N GLY A 271 9.70 13.27 17.62
CA GLY A 271 9.65 14.44 18.50
C GLY A 271 9.21 15.75 17.85
N ARG A 272 9.07 15.80 16.51
CA ARG A 272 8.51 17.00 15.85
C ARG A 272 7.02 17.07 16.06
N LYS A 273 6.51 18.27 16.32
CA LYS A 273 5.09 18.52 16.53
C LYS A 273 4.56 19.39 15.40
N PHE A 274 3.41 19.00 14.85
CA PHE A 274 2.71 19.71 13.78
C PHE A 274 1.34 20.15 14.29
N PRO A 275 1.26 21.24 15.09
CA PRO A 275 0.05 21.61 15.81
C PRO A 275 -1.04 22.22 14.91
N ASN A 276 -0.69 22.69 13.72
CA ASN A 276 -1.61 23.44 12.87
C ASN A 276 -2.20 22.53 11.79
N ASP A 277 -3.48 22.20 11.92
CA ASP A 277 -4.23 21.44 10.94
C ASP A 277 -4.85 22.38 9.90
N VAL A 278 -4.50 22.18 8.62
CA VAL A 278 -4.91 23.05 7.51
C VAL A 278 -6.13 22.51 6.75
N GLY A 279 -6.42 21.22 6.85
CA GLY A 279 -7.52 20.61 6.09
C GLY A 279 -7.14 19.31 5.38
N LEU A 280 -8.07 18.77 4.59
CA LEU A 280 -7.85 17.56 3.81
C LEU A 280 -6.86 17.85 2.68
N MET A 281 -5.84 16.99 2.57
CA MET A 281 -4.85 17.09 1.51
C MET A 281 -5.49 17.06 0.12
N ARG A 282 -6.52 16.24 -0.07
CA ARG A 282 -7.25 16.14 -1.34
C ARG A 282 -7.89 17.48 -1.72
N ASP A 283 -8.50 18.19 -0.78
CA ASP A 283 -9.16 19.48 -1.05
C ASP A 283 -8.13 20.55 -1.44
N LEU A 284 -7.01 20.62 -0.72
CA LEU A 284 -5.90 21.52 -1.06
C LEU A 284 -5.38 21.26 -2.48
N LEU A 285 -5.24 19.98 -2.86
CA LEU A 285 -4.83 19.62 -4.22
C LEU A 285 -5.86 20.05 -5.26
N LEU A 286 -7.15 19.76 -5.04
CA LEU A 286 -8.22 20.16 -5.95
C LEU A 286 -8.21 21.67 -6.19
N ASP A 287 -8.07 22.47 -5.13
CA ASP A 287 -8.03 23.93 -5.23
C ASP A 287 -6.77 24.44 -5.94
N TRP A 288 -5.61 23.84 -5.66
CA TRP A 288 -4.37 24.19 -6.33
C TRP A 288 -4.44 23.94 -7.85
N PHE A 289 -4.95 22.78 -8.26
CA PHE A 289 -5.10 22.44 -9.67
C PHE A 289 -6.07 23.41 -10.38
N ARG A 290 -7.20 23.77 -9.74
CA ARG A 290 -8.16 24.76 -10.27
C ARG A 290 -7.51 26.13 -10.47
N LYS A 291 -6.61 26.55 -9.57
CA LYS A 291 -5.89 27.84 -9.68
C LYS A 291 -4.86 27.83 -10.80
N LYS A 292 -4.08 26.75 -10.97
CA LYS A 292 -3.01 26.68 -11.98
C LYS A 292 -3.55 26.61 -13.42
N LYS A 293 -4.66 25.90 -13.66
CA LYS A 293 -5.31 25.66 -14.97
C LYS A 293 -4.46 24.91 -16.01
N VAL A 294 -3.17 25.23 -16.14
CA VAL A 294 -2.21 24.56 -17.04
C VAL A 294 -0.91 24.26 -16.29
N LEU A 295 -0.40 23.04 -16.42
CA LEU A 295 0.87 22.60 -15.84
C LEU A 295 1.89 22.33 -16.95
N GLU A 296 2.95 23.15 -16.96
CA GLU A 296 3.88 23.21 -18.09
C GLU A 296 5.17 22.39 -17.88
N ASN A 297 5.56 22.08 -16.62
CA ASN A 297 6.85 21.47 -16.27
C ASN A 297 6.75 20.40 -15.18
#